data_AF-A0A3N5YBS1-F1
#
_entry.id   AF-A0A3N5YBS1-F1
#
_cell.length_a   1.000
_cell.length_b   1.000
_cell.length_c   1.000
_cell.angle_alpha   90.00
_cell.angle_beta   90.00
_cell.angle_gamma   90.00
#
_symmetry.space_group_name_H-M   'P 1'
#
loop_
_entity.id
_entity.type
_entity.pdbx_description
1 polymer ?
#
loop_
_entity_poly.entity_id
_entity_poly.type
_entity_poly.pdbx_seq_one_letter_code
_entity_poly.pdbx_strand_id
1 'polypeptide(L)'
;MNFRMTPRPFRNVVGVLLLAAVVLSGCATPVGVRYLDSKETHRKLTETVLSADQLSAPTLQILNRAALTRIVPTDPAAAIAALHAGLPTAQASDRLFALAELSFLHAAQGGRRPYYLAAAAYAYAFLFPPPDEIPPDPFDPRLRTAVDLYNQGIANGFAGAEAGRVELQAGTYPLPFGELVVRAGPDEFRWGPFRLVDFVHAAALDVRGLHNDYRWPGIGAPLVAALKHVPGERVREFLRVPSSLKVAATALLQFDNVREGLHSGRMTATLLLFTTQEGAAVAIGGRMVPLEFRPSAALAYTLEGSQVYALELKGLLSGDFALLKQSARFKDNVFLMAPYIPGRIPLVLVHGTASSPARWAQLLNEILNDRDLWHRYQVWLFTYNTGNPILFSGGILARGLRHVVAELDPEGTDAALRKMVVIGHSQGGCSPS
;
A
#
# COMPACT_ATOMS: atom_id res chain seq x y z
N MET A 1 19.83 -92.03 27.85
CA MET A 1 19.57 -91.12 28.99
C MET A 1 19.56 -89.68 28.46
N ASN A 2 18.39 -89.05 28.40
CA ASN A 2 18.21 -87.68 27.92
C ASN A 2 18.46 -86.69 29.07
N PHE A 3 19.40 -85.75 28.89
CA PHE A 3 19.57 -84.60 29.79
C PHE A 3 18.78 -83.40 29.26
N ARG A 4 17.83 -82.92 30.06
CA ARG A 4 17.10 -81.65 29.86
C ARG A 4 18.01 -80.47 30.20
N MET A 5 18.18 -79.54 29.26
CA MET A 5 18.71 -78.20 29.54
C MET A 5 17.59 -77.27 30.02
N THR A 6 17.84 -76.54 31.11
CA THR A 6 17.01 -75.45 31.62
C THR A 6 17.29 -74.15 30.85
N PRO A 7 16.29 -73.28 30.60
CA PRO A 7 16.49 -72.02 29.90
C PRO A 7 17.08 -70.93 30.81
N ARG A 8 18.04 -70.17 30.25
CA ARG A 8 18.85 -69.10 30.87
C ARG A 8 18.07 -67.77 31.06
N PRO A 9 18.49 -66.90 32.02
CA PRO A 9 17.75 -65.72 32.50
C PRO A 9 17.85 -64.47 31.61
N PHE A 10 18.14 -64.60 30.31
CA PHE A 10 18.42 -63.46 29.44
C PHE A 10 17.18 -62.68 28.98
N ARG A 11 15.97 -63.27 29.04
CA ARG A 11 14.71 -62.59 28.68
C ARG A 11 14.31 -61.50 29.69
N ASN A 12 14.72 -61.62 30.95
CA ASN A 12 14.31 -60.68 32.00
C ASN A 12 15.14 -59.38 31.97
N VAL A 13 16.41 -59.43 31.54
CA VAL A 13 17.29 -58.25 31.49
C VAL A 13 16.89 -57.30 30.36
N VAL A 14 16.50 -57.84 29.20
CA VAL A 14 16.02 -57.03 28.06
C VAL A 14 14.67 -56.37 28.39
N GLY A 15 13.77 -57.07 29.09
CA GLY A 15 12.50 -56.51 29.56
C GLY A 15 12.70 -55.36 30.56
N VAL A 16 13.66 -55.49 31.49
CA VAL A 16 13.97 -54.45 32.48
C VAL A 16 14.64 -53.22 31.83
N LEU A 17 15.52 -53.41 30.83
CA LEU A 17 16.13 -52.29 30.09
C LEU A 17 15.12 -51.53 29.21
N LEU A 18 14.17 -52.22 28.57
CA LEU A 18 13.08 -51.59 27.82
C LEU A 18 12.10 -50.85 28.75
N LEU A 19 11.78 -51.42 29.92
CA LEU A 19 10.95 -50.75 30.91
C LEU A 19 11.66 -49.52 31.48
N ALA A 20 12.97 -49.60 31.75
CA ALA A 20 13.77 -48.47 32.20
C ALA A 20 13.85 -47.36 31.15
N ALA A 21 13.96 -47.68 29.85
CA ALA A 21 13.94 -46.69 28.78
C ALA A 21 12.58 -45.98 28.63
N VAL A 22 11.47 -46.69 28.87
CA VAL A 22 10.10 -46.11 28.88
C VAL A 22 9.87 -45.26 30.14
N VAL A 23 10.42 -45.66 31.29
CA VAL A 23 10.34 -44.89 32.54
C VAL A 23 11.23 -43.64 32.49
N LEU A 24 12.40 -43.71 31.84
CA LEU A 24 13.32 -42.58 31.66
C LEU A 24 12.84 -41.56 30.61
N SER A 25 12.01 -41.98 29.65
CA SER A 25 11.32 -41.06 28.73
C SER A 25 10.03 -40.48 29.32
N GLY A 26 9.55 -41.00 30.46
CA GLY A 26 8.37 -40.53 31.18
C GLY A 26 8.59 -39.33 32.12
N CYS A 27 9.82 -38.79 32.21
CA CYS A 27 10.17 -37.68 33.11
C CYS A 27 10.27 -36.31 32.42
N ALA A 28 9.87 -36.19 31.16
CA ALA A 28 9.63 -34.87 30.57
C ALA A 28 8.31 -34.34 31.14
N THR A 29 8.38 -33.27 31.95
CA THR A 29 7.17 -32.59 32.41
C THR A 29 6.39 -32.09 31.19
N PRO A 30 5.05 -32.18 31.17
CA PRO A 30 4.23 -31.75 30.02
C PRO A 30 4.36 -30.25 29.72
N VAL A 31 4.92 -29.49 30.68
CA VAL A 31 5.28 -28.08 30.55
C VAL A 31 6.79 -27.95 30.75
N GLY A 32 7.45 -27.24 29.85
CA GLY A 32 8.88 -26.98 29.92
C GLY A 32 9.27 -25.76 29.09
N VAL A 33 10.47 -25.23 29.32
CA VAL A 33 11.03 -24.10 28.58
C VAL A 33 12.34 -24.51 27.92
N ARG A 34 12.62 -23.94 26.75
CA ARG A 34 13.89 -24.09 26.03
C ARG A 34 14.32 -22.72 25.53
N TYR A 35 15.62 -22.44 25.63
CA TYR A 35 16.20 -21.26 24.99
C TYR A 35 16.12 -21.37 23.47
N LEU A 36 15.59 -20.33 22.84
CA LEU A 36 15.59 -20.14 21.40
C LEU A 36 16.82 -19.33 21.00
N ASP A 37 17.31 -19.52 19.77
CA ASP A 37 18.30 -18.58 19.24
C ASP A 37 17.65 -17.21 18.90
N SER A 38 18.48 -16.22 18.55
CA SER A 38 18.00 -14.86 18.26
C SER A 38 17.03 -14.80 17.07
N LYS A 39 17.27 -15.59 16.01
CA LYS A 39 16.41 -15.62 14.82
C LYS A 39 15.08 -16.31 15.10
N GLU A 40 15.12 -17.43 15.82
CA GLU A 40 13.93 -18.14 16.30
C GLU A 40 13.09 -17.24 17.22
N THR A 41 13.73 -16.53 18.14
CA THR A 41 13.06 -15.59 19.05
C THR A 41 12.37 -14.47 18.28
N HIS A 42 13.07 -13.82 17.34
CA HIS A 42 12.49 -12.74 16.55
C HIS A 42 11.31 -13.22 15.71
N ARG A 43 11.48 -14.34 14.99
CA ARG A 43 10.41 -14.94 14.20
C ARG A 43 9.19 -15.27 15.04
N LYS A 44 9.37 -15.87 16.22
CA LYS A 44 8.27 -16.19 17.14
C LYS A 44 7.54 -14.94 17.65
N LEU A 45 8.24 -13.82 17.82
CA LEU A 45 7.65 -12.55 18.27
C LEU A 45 6.90 -11.80 17.15
N THR A 46 7.32 -11.97 15.90
CA THR A 46 6.74 -11.24 14.75
C THR A 46 5.87 -12.12 13.85
N GLU A 47 5.62 -13.37 14.23
CA GLU A 47 4.82 -14.31 13.45
C GLU A 47 3.37 -13.83 13.33
N THR A 48 2.94 -13.62 12.09
CA THR A 48 1.58 -13.24 11.71
C THR A 48 1.25 -13.87 10.37
N VAL A 49 -0.04 -13.89 10.02
CA VAL A 49 -0.50 -14.41 8.71
C VAL A 49 0.21 -13.73 7.53
N LEU A 50 0.60 -12.46 7.69
CA LEU A 50 1.19 -11.66 6.62
C LEU A 50 2.65 -12.00 6.31
N SER A 51 3.36 -12.66 7.23
CA SER A 51 4.80 -12.91 7.12
C SER A 51 5.17 -14.40 7.08
N ALA A 52 4.27 -15.28 7.51
CA ALA A 52 4.60 -16.69 7.74
C ALA A 52 3.48 -17.68 7.36
N ASP A 53 2.40 -17.22 6.71
CA ASP A 53 1.19 -18.03 6.42
C ASP A 53 0.65 -18.79 7.66
N GLN A 54 0.92 -18.27 8.85
CA GLN A 54 0.57 -18.85 10.15
C GLN A 54 -0.07 -17.80 11.05
N LEU A 55 -0.99 -18.24 11.90
CA LEU A 55 -1.68 -17.36 12.83
C LEU A 55 -0.74 -16.90 13.95
N SER A 56 -0.87 -15.63 14.32
CA SER A 56 -0.13 -15.05 15.44
C SER A 56 -0.49 -15.71 16.78
N ALA A 57 0.43 -15.61 17.75
CA ALA A 57 0.21 -16.15 19.09
C ALA A 57 -1.07 -15.63 19.78
N PRO A 58 -1.45 -14.32 19.70
CA PRO A 58 -2.72 -13.84 20.23
C PRO A 58 -3.94 -14.55 19.62
N THR A 59 -3.97 -14.75 18.31
CA THR A 59 -5.07 -15.46 17.64
C THR A 59 -5.13 -16.92 18.06
N LEU A 60 -3.99 -17.60 18.14
CA LEU A 60 -3.92 -18.98 18.65
C LEU A 60 -4.41 -19.10 20.09
N GLN A 61 -4.15 -18.12 20.96
CA GLN A 61 -4.67 -18.11 22.33
C GLN A 61 -6.21 -18.04 22.34
N ILE A 62 -6.80 -17.22 21.48
CA ILE A 62 -8.27 -17.12 21.34
C ILE A 62 -8.85 -18.43 20.82
N LEU A 63 -8.26 -19.02 19.79
CA LEU A 63 -8.71 -20.30 19.25
C LEU A 63 -8.59 -21.44 20.27
N ASN A 64 -7.54 -21.46 21.09
CA ASN A 64 -7.39 -22.46 22.15
C ASN A 64 -8.46 -22.32 23.23
N ARG A 65 -8.70 -21.09 23.70
CA ARG A 65 -9.75 -20.80 24.70
C ARG A 65 -11.15 -21.12 24.18
N ALA A 66 -11.37 -20.94 22.88
CA ALA A 66 -12.61 -21.25 22.19
C ALA A 66 -12.74 -22.73 21.76
N ALA A 67 -11.73 -23.57 22.04
CA ALA A 67 -11.65 -24.96 21.59
C ALA A 67 -11.76 -25.15 20.06
N LEU A 68 -11.35 -24.15 19.27
CA LEU A 68 -11.44 -24.14 17.80
C LEU A 68 -10.17 -24.60 17.09
N THR A 69 -9.04 -24.78 17.80
CA THR A 69 -7.75 -25.12 17.17
C THR A 69 -7.74 -26.41 16.36
N ARG A 70 -8.60 -27.38 16.70
CA ARG A 70 -8.76 -28.63 15.94
C ARG A 70 -9.66 -28.49 14.72
N ILE A 71 -10.52 -27.47 14.69
CA ILE A 71 -11.50 -27.24 13.62
C ILE A 71 -10.86 -26.44 12.50
N VAL A 72 -10.02 -25.45 12.81
CA VAL A 72 -9.39 -24.56 11.82
C VAL A 72 -8.73 -25.30 10.64
N PRO A 73 -7.96 -26.39 10.84
CA PRO A 73 -7.34 -27.10 9.72
C PRO A 73 -8.33 -27.85 8.81
N THR A 74 -9.49 -28.28 9.34
CA THR A 74 -10.46 -29.11 8.61
C THR A 74 -11.62 -28.30 8.04
N ASP A 75 -12.09 -27.30 8.78
CA ASP A 75 -13.20 -26.42 8.41
C ASP A 75 -12.97 -25.00 8.98
N PRO A 76 -12.08 -24.22 8.35
CA PRO A 76 -11.80 -22.85 8.78
C PRO A 76 -13.04 -21.94 8.70
N ALA A 77 -13.95 -22.18 7.75
CA ALA A 77 -15.17 -21.40 7.61
C ALA A 77 -16.10 -21.60 8.82
N ALA A 78 -16.29 -22.84 9.29
CA ALA A 78 -17.05 -23.12 10.50
C ALA A 78 -16.40 -22.51 11.75
N ALA A 79 -15.06 -22.56 11.86
CA ALA A 79 -14.35 -21.93 12.96
C ALA A 79 -14.56 -20.40 12.98
N ILE A 80 -14.48 -19.74 11.82
CA ILE A 80 -14.76 -18.30 11.69
C ILE A 80 -16.21 -17.99 12.08
N ALA A 81 -17.17 -18.76 11.59
CA ALA A 81 -18.58 -18.57 11.90
C ALA A 81 -18.88 -18.74 13.41
N ALA A 82 -18.29 -19.77 14.04
CA ALA A 82 -18.44 -20.01 15.47
C ALA A 82 -17.83 -18.87 16.32
N LEU A 83 -16.64 -18.39 15.93
CA LEU A 83 -16.00 -17.26 16.60
C LEU A 83 -16.80 -15.96 16.41
N HIS A 84 -17.37 -15.73 15.24
CA HIS A 84 -18.24 -14.59 14.94
C HIS A 84 -19.53 -14.60 15.76
N ALA A 85 -20.18 -15.76 15.89
CA ALA A 85 -21.44 -15.93 16.62
C ALA A 85 -21.35 -15.62 18.12
N GLY A 86 -20.13 -15.39 18.64
CA GLY A 86 -19.94 -14.75 19.92
C GLY A 86 -19.48 -15.68 21.04
N LEU A 87 -18.66 -16.68 20.72
CA LEU A 87 -17.96 -17.47 21.74
C LEU A 87 -17.31 -16.53 22.78
N PRO A 88 -17.50 -16.79 24.09
CA PRO A 88 -17.08 -15.88 25.13
C PRO A 88 -15.55 -15.72 25.13
N THR A 89 -15.09 -14.50 24.92
CA THR A 89 -13.70 -14.08 25.09
C THR A 89 -13.63 -13.08 26.24
N ALA A 90 -12.46 -12.97 26.89
CA ALA A 90 -12.26 -12.01 27.98
C ALA A 90 -12.47 -10.55 27.53
N GLN A 91 -12.15 -10.24 26.26
CA GLN A 91 -12.39 -8.95 25.64
C GLN A 91 -12.91 -9.15 24.21
N ALA A 92 -13.82 -8.27 23.77
CA ALA A 92 -14.36 -8.30 22.41
C ALA A 92 -13.29 -7.93 21.35
N SER A 93 -12.34 -7.06 21.71
CA SER A 93 -11.20 -6.64 20.87
C SER A 93 -10.32 -7.82 20.45
N ASP A 94 -9.97 -8.71 21.39
CA ASP A 94 -9.15 -9.89 21.11
C ASP A 94 -9.82 -10.80 20.06
N ARG A 95 -11.14 -10.96 20.17
CA ARG A 95 -11.95 -11.75 19.25
C ARG A 95 -11.96 -11.15 17.84
N LEU A 96 -12.12 -9.83 17.74
CA LEU A 96 -12.09 -9.13 16.45
C LEU A 96 -10.75 -9.27 15.75
N PHE A 97 -9.64 -9.13 16.49
CA PHE A 97 -8.32 -9.34 15.93
C PHE A 97 -8.15 -10.77 15.40
N ALA A 98 -8.55 -11.77 16.20
CA ALA A 98 -8.50 -13.18 15.79
C ALA A 98 -9.37 -13.46 14.55
N LEU A 99 -10.56 -12.85 14.47
CA LEU A 99 -11.46 -12.95 13.32
C LEU A 99 -10.86 -12.30 12.07
N ALA A 100 -10.19 -11.15 12.20
CA ALA A 100 -9.51 -10.49 11.10
C ALA A 100 -8.41 -11.37 10.53
N GLU A 101 -7.52 -11.89 11.38
CA GLU A 101 -6.39 -12.72 10.98
C GLU A 101 -6.84 -14.06 10.37
N LEU A 102 -7.79 -14.75 11.01
CA LEU A 102 -8.29 -16.03 10.55
C LEU A 102 -9.07 -15.92 9.23
N SER A 103 -9.89 -14.87 9.07
CA SER A 103 -10.59 -14.61 7.81
C SER A 103 -9.61 -14.33 6.67
N PHE A 104 -8.56 -13.54 6.93
CA PHE A 104 -7.54 -13.26 5.94
C PHE A 104 -6.78 -14.53 5.54
N LEU A 105 -6.32 -15.33 6.51
CA LEU A 105 -5.62 -16.59 6.25
C LEU A 105 -6.49 -17.53 5.41
N HIS A 106 -7.76 -17.68 5.78
CA HIS A 106 -8.68 -18.55 5.04
C HIS A 106 -8.83 -18.10 3.59
N ALA A 107 -8.97 -16.79 3.34
CA ALA A 107 -9.04 -16.24 1.98
C ALA A 107 -7.73 -16.48 1.20
N ALA A 108 -6.57 -16.28 1.83
CA ALA A 108 -5.26 -16.46 1.22
C ALA A 108 -4.97 -17.91 0.84
N GLN A 109 -5.49 -18.88 1.60
CA GLN A 109 -5.31 -20.31 1.36
C GLN A 109 -6.37 -20.93 0.43
N GLY A 110 -7.01 -20.13 -0.43
CA GLY A 110 -7.98 -20.60 -1.42
C GLY A 110 -9.44 -20.59 -0.94
N GLY A 111 -9.72 -20.00 0.23
CA GLY A 111 -11.07 -19.67 0.66
C GLY A 111 -11.74 -18.63 -0.25
N ARG A 112 -13.04 -18.40 -0.03
CA ARG A 112 -13.80 -17.46 -0.88
C ARG A 112 -13.33 -16.02 -0.65
N ARG A 113 -13.22 -15.25 -1.73
CA ARG A 113 -12.82 -13.83 -1.70
C ARG A 113 -13.56 -12.91 -0.70
N PRO A 114 -14.86 -13.08 -0.40
CA PRO A 114 -15.58 -12.34 0.65
C PRO A 114 -14.89 -12.27 2.02
N TYR A 115 -14.06 -13.27 2.34
CA TYR A 115 -13.33 -13.30 3.60
C TYR A 115 -12.25 -12.20 3.69
N TYR A 116 -11.74 -11.66 2.58
CA TYR A 116 -10.87 -10.49 2.60
C TYR A 116 -11.59 -9.22 3.07
N LEU A 117 -12.81 -8.98 2.57
CA LEU A 117 -13.63 -7.85 3.03
C LEU A 117 -14.10 -8.04 4.47
N ALA A 118 -14.38 -9.28 4.88
CA ALA A 118 -14.64 -9.60 6.28
C ALA A 118 -13.43 -9.30 7.17
N ALA A 119 -12.22 -9.69 6.75
CA ALA A 119 -10.98 -9.39 7.46
C ALA A 119 -10.80 -7.87 7.64
N ALA A 120 -11.05 -7.09 6.58
CA ALA A 120 -11.02 -5.63 6.66
C ALA A 120 -12.07 -5.08 7.65
N ALA A 121 -13.30 -5.59 7.62
CA ALA A 121 -14.35 -5.15 8.55
C ALA A 121 -14.00 -5.44 10.03
N TYR A 122 -13.48 -6.63 10.33
CA TYR A 122 -13.05 -6.99 11.69
C TYR A 122 -11.84 -6.17 12.15
N ALA A 123 -10.85 -5.99 11.27
CA ALA A 123 -9.69 -5.16 11.55
C ALA A 123 -10.09 -3.70 11.82
N TYR A 124 -11.01 -3.14 11.04
CA TYR A 124 -11.56 -1.82 11.27
C TYR A 124 -12.24 -1.70 12.64
N ALA A 125 -13.09 -2.68 13.00
CA ALA A 125 -13.78 -2.69 14.30
C ALA A 125 -12.82 -2.83 15.49
N PHE A 126 -11.66 -3.47 15.29
CA PHE A 126 -10.60 -3.56 16.29
C PHE A 126 -9.83 -2.23 16.43
N LEU A 127 -9.50 -1.58 15.32
CA LEU A 127 -8.74 -0.33 15.29
C LEU A 127 -9.55 0.88 15.78
N PHE A 128 -10.85 0.90 15.47
CA PHE A 128 -11.77 1.99 15.77
C PHE A 128 -12.99 1.47 16.53
N PRO A 129 -12.81 1.08 17.80
CA PRO A 129 -13.94 0.65 18.61
C PRO A 129 -14.87 1.86 18.93
N PRO A 130 -16.11 1.59 19.36
CA PRO A 130 -17.03 2.63 19.82
C PRO A 130 -16.44 3.54 20.93
N PRO A 131 -16.97 4.76 21.14
CA PRO A 131 -16.42 5.73 22.10
C PRO A 131 -16.37 5.25 23.56
N ASP A 132 -17.18 4.25 23.93
CA ASP A 132 -17.24 3.63 25.26
C ASP A 132 -16.24 2.48 25.45
N GLU A 133 -15.57 2.05 24.39
CA GLU A 133 -14.51 1.03 24.40
C GLU A 133 -13.11 1.68 24.30
N ILE A 134 -12.12 1.01 24.89
CA ILE A 134 -10.72 1.49 24.86
C ILE A 134 -10.09 1.09 23.53
N PRO A 135 -9.53 2.03 22.75
CA PRO A 135 -8.79 1.70 21.53
C PRO A 135 -7.51 0.94 21.84
N PRO A 136 -6.99 0.12 20.89
CA PRO A 136 -5.73 -0.59 21.10
C PRO A 136 -4.58 0.38 21.38
N ASP A 137 -3.70 -0.01 22.31
CA ASP A 137 -2.51 0.76 22.67
C ASP A 137 -1.58 0.91 21.44
N PRO A 138 -0.99 2.09 21.19
CA PRO A 138 -0.05 2.30 20.09
C PRO A 138 1.16 1.35 20.06
N PHE A 139 1.55 0.78 21.21
CA PHE A 139 2.63 -0.19 21.36
C PHE A 139 2.14 -1.65 21.34
N ASP A 140 0.83 -1.89 21.21
CA ASP A 140 0.30 -3.23 20.97
C ASP A 140 0.68 -3.68 19.53
N PRO A 141 1.48 -4.75 19.35
CA PRO A 141 1.90 -5.21 18.03
C PRO A 141 0.72 -5.58 17.12
N ARG A 142 -0.43 -5.97 17.70
CA ARG A 142 -1.66 -6.27 16.96
C ARG A 142 -2.18 -5.07 16.19
N LEU A 143 -1.91 -3.85 16.64
CA LEU A 143 -2.34 -2.63 15.97
C LEU A 143 -1.76 -2.56 14.56
N ARG A 144 -0.45 -2.77 14.39
CA ARG A 144 0.18 -2.74 13.06
C ARG A 144 -0.35 -3.88 12.18
N THR A 145 -0.44 -5.10 12.72
CA THR A 145 -0.98 -6.24 11.98
C THR A 145 -2.41 -6.00 11.53
N ALA A 146 -3.28 -5.44 12.38
CA ALA A 146 -4.65 -5.11 12.01
C ALA A 146 -4.72 -4.04 10.90
N VAL A 147 -3.85 -3.02 10.94
CA VAL A 147 -3.74 -2.04 9.85
C VAL A 147 -3.36 -2.71 8.53
N ASP A 148 -2.33 -3.56 8.53
CA ASP A 148 -1.92 -4.26 7.31
C ASP A 148 -3.00 -5.25 6.80
N LEU A 149 -3.70 -5.95 7.70
CA LEU A 149 -4.84 -6.82 7.37
C LEU A 149 -6.00 -6.03 6.74
N TYR A 150 -6.29 -4.85 7.28
CA TYR A 150 -7.30 -3.95 6.72
C TYR A 150 -6.90 -3.48 5.32
N ASN A 151 -5.66 -2.98 5.15
CA ASN A 151 -5.16 -2.48 3.87
C ASN A 151 -5.20 -3.58 2.79
N GLN A 152 -4.65 -4.76 3.09
CA GLN A 152 -4.63 -5.87 2.15
C GLN A 152 -6.01 -6.51 1.97
N GLY A 153 -6.85 -6.53 3.00
CA GLY A 153 -8.23 -7.02 2.93
C GLY A 153 -9.08 -6.21 1.94
N ILE A 154 -8.88 -4.89 1.88
CA ILE A 154 -9.50 -4.04 0.84
C ILE A 154 -8.93 -4.40 -0.53
N ALA A 155 -7.61 -4.36 -0.71
CA ALA A 155 -6.99 -4.58 -2.03
C ALA A 155 -7.36 -5.94 -2.64
N ASN A 156 -7.30 -7.01 -1.84
CA ASN A 156 -7.65 -8.37 -2.27
C ASN A 156 -9.18 -8.57 -2.36
N GLY A 157 -9.94 -7.90 -1.49
CA GLY A 157 -11.41 -7.89 -1.54
C GLY A 157 -11.94 -7.29 -2.85
N PHE A 158 -11.28 -6.27 -3.37
CA PHE A 158 -11.57 -5.63 -4.66
C PHE A 158 -10.65 -6.06 -5.81
N ALA A 159 -9.90 -7.16 -5.70
CA ALA A 159 -9.03 -7.65 -6.78
C ALA A 159 -9.74 -7.72 -8.16
N GLY A 160 -9.07 -7.31 -9.23
CA GLY A 160 -9.60 -7.44 -10.58
C GLY A 160 -9.46 -8.86 -11.14
N ALA A 161 -9.87 -9.04 -12.40
CA ALA A 161 -9.62 -10.30 -13.12
C ALA A 161 -8.12 -10.53 -13.39
N GLU A 162 -7.38 -9.45 -13.65
CA GLU A 162 -5.93 -9.49 -13.83
C GLU A 162 -5.20 -9.40 -12.48
N ALA A 163 -4.11 -10.16 -12.36
CA ALA A 163 -3.29 -10.16 -11.15
C ALA A 163 -2.78 -8.75 -10.82
N GLY A 164 -2.95 -8.34 -9.56
CA GLY A 164 -2.53 -7.03 -9.07
C GLY A 164 -3.46 -5.87 -9.42
N ARG A 165 -4.48 -6.04 -10.27
CA ARG A 165 -5.51 -5.03 -10.49
C ARG A 165 -6.47 -4.93 -9.32
N VAL A 166 -7.03 -3.75 -9.11
CA VAL A 166 -8.08 -3.49 -8.10
C VAL A 166 -9.25 -2.78 -8.78
N GLU A 167 -10.43 -3.39 -8.70
CA GLU A 167 -11.69 -2.91 -9.26
C GLU A 167 -12.56 -2.32 -8.16
N LEU A 168 -12.32 -1.03 -7.87
CA LEU A 168 -13.08 -0.28 -6.88
C LEU A 168 -14.44 0.12 -7.46
N GLN A 169 -15.52 -0.36 -6.85
CA GLN A 169 -16.88 0.01 -7.25
C GLN A 169 -17.85 -0.01 -6.07
N ALA A 170 -18.79 0.93 -6.07
CA ALA A 170 -19.94 0.88 -5.17
C ALA A 170 -20.83 -0.32 -5.53
N GLY A 171 -21.53 -0.87 -4.55
CA GLY A 171 -22.39 -2.03 -4.73
C GLY A 171 -22.54 -2.86 -3.47
N THR A 172 -23.24 -3.97 -3.59
CA THR A 172 -23.43 -4.93 -2.49
C THR A 172 -22.51 -6.12 -2.68
N TYR A 173 -21.74 -6.42 -1.65
CA TYR A 173 -20.76 -7.50 -1.62
C TYR A 173 -21.16 -8.54 -0.59
N PRO A 174 -21.07 -9.84 -0.90
CA PRO A 174 -21.29 -10.87 0.10
C PRO A 174 -20.20 -10.82 1.17
N LEU A 175 -20.58 -11.12 2.40
CA LEU A 175 -19.73 -11.41 3.53
C LEU A 175 -20.03 -12.84 4.03
N PRO A 176 -19.09 -13.50 4.72
CA PRO A 176 -19.35 -14.83 5.28
C PRO A 176 -20.49 -14.87 6.30
N PHE A 177 -20.86 -13.72 6.88
CA PHE A 177 -21.94 -13.56 7.86
C PHE A 177 -23.09 -12.66 7.37
N GLY A 178 -23.13 -12.29 6.08
CA GLY A 178 -24.17 -11.42 5.53
C GLY A 178 -23.72 -10.64 4.31
N GLU A 179 -23.92 -9.32 4.31
CA GLU A 179 -23.60 -8.45 3.18
C GLU A 179 -22.96 -7.12 3.61
N LEU A 180 -22.16 -6.55 2.71
CA LEU A 180 -21.56 -5.23 2.80
C LEU A 180 -22.07 -4.36 1.67
N VAL A 181 -22.78 -3.27 1.99
CA VAL A 181 -23.14 -2.23 1.05
C VAL A 181 -22.04 -1.18 1.02
N VAL A 182 -21.32 -1.09 -0.09
CA VAL A 182 -20.29 -0.09 -0.34
C VAL A 182 -20.89 1.07 -1.11
N ARG A 183 -20.79 2.28 -0.56
CA ARG A 183 -21.19 3.54 -1.19
C ARG A 183 -19.95 4.29 -1.66
N ALA A 184 -20.07 5.06 -2.73
CA ALA A 184 -19.03 5.99 -3.16
C ALA A 184 -19.70 7.28 -3.65
N GLY A 185 -19.08 8.43 -3.39
CA GLY A 185 -19.56 9.70 -3.94
C GLY A 185 -19.50 9.72 -5.49
N PRO A 186 -20.34 10.51 -6.16
CA PRO A 186 -20.32 10.61 -7.63
C PRO A 186 -18.94 11.06 -8.17
N ASP A 187 -18.25 11.87 -7.37
CA ASP A 187 -16.96 12.49 -7.71
C ASP A 187 -15.77 11.81 -7.03
N GLU A 188 -15.96 10.69 -6.33
CA GLU A 188 -14.92 10.02 -5.52
C GLU A 188 -13.66 9.65 -6.33
N PHE A 189 -13.85 9.35 -7.62
CA PHE A 189 -12.78 8.97 -8.52
C PHE A 189 -12.20 10.15 -9.30
N ARG A 190 -12.60 11.38 -9.00
CA ARG A 190 -12.16 12.57 -9.72
C ARG A 190 -10.90 13.15 -9.09
N TRP A 191 -10.01 13.62 -9.94
CA TRP A 191 -8.80 14.33 -9.57
C TRP A 191 -8.61 15.49 -10.54
N GLY A 192 -9.20 16.65 -10.21
CA GLY A 192 -9.30 17.79 -11.11
C GLY A 192 -10.04 17.43 -12.43
N PRO A 193 -9.41 17.62 -13.61
CA PRO A 193 -9.98 17.27 -14.91
C PRO A 193 -9.74 15.80 -15.30
N PHE A 194 -9.25 14.98 -14.37
CA PHE A 194 -8.98 13.56 -14.58
C PHE A 194 -9.92 12.69 -13.75
N ARG A 195 -10.12 11.47 -14.22
CA ARG A 195 -10.64 10.35 -13.44
C ARG A 195 -9.50 9.38 -13.15
N LEU A 196 -9.40 8.96 -11.89
CA LEU A 196 -8.53 7.88 -11.45
C LEU A 196 -9.13 6.54 -11.91
N VAL A 197 -8.35 5.78 -12.68
CA VAL A 197 -8.77 4.49 -13.28
C VAL A 197 -7.63 3.47 -13.21
N ASP A 198 -7.92 2.22 -13.59
CA ASP A 198 -6.95 1.13 -13.75
C ASP A 198 -6.05 0.92 -12.52
N PHE A 199 -6.65 0.88 -11.33
CA PHE A 199 -5.91 0.78 -10.08
C PHE A 199 -5.09 -0.51 -9.99
N VAL A 200 -3.87 -0.39 -9.46
CA VAL A 200 -2.95 -1.49 -9.19
C VAL A 200 -2.64 -1.51 -7.70
N HIS A 201 -2.62 -2.69 -7.09
CA HIS A 201 -2.25 -2.88 -5.69
C HIS A 201 -0.76 -2.59 -5.49
N ALA A 202 -0.45 -1.44 -4.88
CA ALA A 202 0.92 -0.93 -4.84
C ALA A 202 1.85 -1.69 -3.88
N ALA A 203 1.30 -2.40 -2.88
CA ALA A 203 2.08 -3.26 -2.01
C ALA A 203 2.52 -4.57 -2.70
N ALA A 204 1.86 -4.97 -3.79
CA ALA A 204 2.24 -6.13 -4.59
C ALA A 204 3.31 -5.82 -5.66
N LEU A 205 3.72 -4.55 -5.80
CA LEU A 205 4.76 -4.13 -6.74
C LEU A 205 6.15 -4.21 -6.11
N ASP A 206 7.06 -4.93 -6.78
CA ASP A 206 8.50 -4.95 -6.50
C ASP A 206 9.19 -3.85 -7.31
N VAL A 207 9.59 -2.76 -6.64
CA VAL A 207 10.17 -1.58 -7.29
C VAL A 207 11.64 -1.83 -7.63
N ARG A 208 12.01 -1.62 -8.90
CA ARG A 208 13.40 -1.74 -9.38
C ARG A 208 13.84 -0.48 -10.09
N GLY A 209 15.14 -0.23 -10.12
CA GLY A 209 15.75 0.91 -10.81
C GLY A 209 15.72 2.23 -10.04
N LEU A 210 15.02 2.31 -8.90
CA LEU A 210 15.17 3.37 -7.89
C LEU A 210 16.09 2.89 -6.77
N HIS A 211 16.94 3.76 -6.23
CA HIS A 211 17.84 3.39 -5.13
C HIS A 211 17.09 3.18 -3.82
N ASN A 212 16.03 3.96 -3.59
CA ASN A 212 15.20 3.92 -2.38
C ASN A 212 13.75 3.56 -2.74
N ASP A 213 13.10 2.74 -1.91
CA ASP A 213 11.66 2.45 -1.99
C ASP A 213 10.94 3.09 -0.79
N TYR A 214 10.20 4.16 -1.04
CA TYR A 214 9.44 4.89 -0.02
C TYR A 214 8.02 4.36 0.12
N ARG A 215 7.69 4.02 1.37
CA ARG A 215 6.35 3.78 1.86
C ARG A 215 6.02 4.83 2.91
N TRP A 216 4.87 5.46 2.79
CA TRP A 216 4.29 6.26 3.87
C TRP A 216 3.35 5.34 4.63
N PRO A 217 3.70 4.86 5.84
CA PRO A 217 2.88 3.88 6.55
C PRO A 217 1.61 4.51 7.09
N GLY A 218 0.48 3.81 6.98
CA GLY A 218 -0.80 4.30 7.45
C GLY A 218 -1.95 3.33 7.21
N ILE A 219 -3.17 3.85 7.20
CA ILE A 219 -4.40 3.09 6.93
C ILE A 219 -4.91 3.30 5.50
N GLY A 220 -5.56 2.28 4.94
CA GLY A 220 -6.10 2.23 3.58
C GLY A 220 -5.22 1.42 2.63
N ALA A 221 -5.84 0.79 1.64
CA ALA A 221 -5.14 0.04 0.61
C ALA A 221 -4.30 1.00 -0.25
N PRO A 222 -2.95 0.88 -0.28
CA PRO A 222 -2.12 1.70 -1.14
C PRO A 222 -2.25 1.22 -2.59
N LEU A 223 -2.57 2.13 -3.49
CA LEU A 223 -2.82 1.87 -4.90
C LEU A 223 -1.96 2.78 -5.79
N VAL A 224 -1.76 2.35 -7.03
CA VAL A 224 -1.30 3.21 -8.12
C VAL A 224 -2.44 3.36 -9.11
N ALA A 225 -2.81 4.59 -9.44
CA ALA A 225 -3.89 4.92 -10.37
C ALA A 225 -3.36 5.48 -11.69
N ALA A 226 -4.00 5.11 -12.80
CA ALA A 226 -3.85 5.79 -14.08
C ALA A 226 -4.80 6.99 -14.18
N LEU A 227 -4.46 7.93 -15.06
CA LEU A 227 -5.25 9.13 -15.30
C LEU A 227 -5.98 9.06 -16.64
N LYS A 228 -7.30 9.20 -16.60
CA LYS A 228 -8.14 9.37 -17.78
C LYS A 228 -8.74 10.77 -17.81
N HIS A 229 -8.38 11.57 -18.81
CA HIS A 229 -8.91 12.93 -18.94
C HIS A 229 -10.42 12.92 -19.19
N VAL A 230 -11.16 13.79 -18.50
CA VAL A 230 -12.59 13.98 -18.71
C VAL A 230 -12.79 14.97 -19.87
N PRO A 231 -13.45 14.59 -20.98
CA PRO A 231 -13.63 15.47 -22.13
C PRO A 231 -14.31 16.80 -21.76
N GLY A 232 -13.82 17.90 -22.33
CA GLY A 232 -14.37 19.25 -22.11
C GLY A 232 -13.90 19.93 -20.81
N GLU A 233 -13.38 19.18 -19.84
CA GLU A 233 -12.93 19.76 -18.59
C GLU A 233 -11.54 20.38 -18.68
N ARG A 234 -11.38 21.55 -18.05
CA ARG A 234 -10.10 22.23 -17.90
C ARG A 234 -10.06 22.89 -16.53
N VAL A 235 -9.07 22.48 -15.73
CA VAL A 235 -8.78 23.07 -14.43
C VAL A 235 -7.38 23.65 -14.52
N ARG A 236 -7.24 24.94 -14.19
CA ARG A 236 -6.02 25.74 -14.42
C ARG A 236 -4.79 25.09 -13.78
N GLU A 237 -4.95 24.61 -12.56
CA GLU A 237 -3.92 24.02 -11.72
C GLU A 237 -3.39 22.70 -12.32
N PHE A 238 -4.16 22.05 -13.20
CA PHE A 238 -3.85 20.78 -13.85
C PHE A 238 -3.44 20.92 -15.32
N LEU A 239 -3.44 22.14 -15.90
CA LEU A 239 -3.20 22.35 -17.33
C LEU A 239 -1.90 21.71 -17.83
N ARG A 240 -0.89 21.68 -16.96
CA ARG A 240 0.46 21.19 -17.23
C ARG A 240 0.74 19.78 -16.68
N VAL A 241 -0.26 19.08 -16.15
CA VAL A 241 -0.13 17.71 -15.63
C VAL A 241 -0.36 16.71 -16.77
N PRO A 242 0.63 15.87 -17.14
CA PRO A 242 0.45 14.85 -18.16
C PRO A 242 -0.49 13.73 -17.72
N SER A 243 -1.42 13.31 -18.59
CA SER A 243 -2.28 12.15 -18.35
C SER A 243 -1.53 10.81 -18.36
N SER A 244 -0.27 10.78 -18.79
CA SER A 244 0.58 9.59 -18.72
C SER A 244 1.15 9.34 -17.33
N LEU A 245 1.07 10.32 -16.41
CA LEU A 245 1.50 10.12 -15.04
C LEU A 245 0.62 9.08 -14.34
N LYS A 246 1.25 8.33 -13.43
CA LYS A 246 0.57 7.48 -12.46
C LYS A 246 0.60 8.16 -11.11
N VAL A 247 -0.50 8.08 -10.37
CA VAL A 247 -0.66 8.77 -9.10
C VAL A 247 -0.72 7.75 -7.98
N ALA A 248 0.00 8.00 -6.89
CA ALA A 248 -0.15 7.24 -5.67
C ALA A 248 -1.48 7.59 -5.02
N ALA A 249 -2.30 6.59 -4.76
CA ALA A 249 -3.61 6.73 -4.17
C ALA A 249 -3.80 5.77 -3.00
N THR A 250 -4.79 6.05 -2.15
CA THR A 250 -5.17 5.18 -1.04
C THR A 250 -6.67 4.98 -1.07
N ALA A 251 -7.12 3.72 -1.11
CA ALA A 251 -8.53 3.38 -0.96
C ALA A 251 -8.84 3.02 0.50
N LEU A 252 -9.86 3.66 1.06
CA LEU A 252 -10.31 3.48 2.43
C LEU A 252 -11.79 3.07 2.43
N LEU A 253 -12.17 2.03 3.18
CA LEU A 253 -13.56 1.76 3.51
C LEU A 253 -13.86 2.27 4.93
N GLN A 254 -14.54 3.40 5.02
CA GLN A 254 -15.02 3.91 6.30
C GLN A 254 -16.35 3.21 6.65
N PHE A 255 -16.33 2.29 7.62
CA PHE A 255 -17.51 1.53 8.01
C PHE A 255 -18.43 2.34 8.94
N ASP A 256 -19.72 2.31 8.65
CA ASP A 256 -20.77 2.91 9.48
C ASP A 256 -21.21 1.89 10.55
N ASN A 257 -21.37 2.32 11.80
CA ASN A 257 -21.90 1.51 12.92
C ASN A 257 -21.35 0.07 12.93
N VAL A 258 -20.03 -0.08 12.77
CA VAL A 258 -19.39 -1.36 12.43
C VAL A 258 -19.79 -2.51 13.37
N ARG A 259 -19.97 -2.25 14.67
CA ARG A 259 -20.41 -3.27 15.65
C ARG A 259 -21.81 -3.78 15.36
N GLU A 260 -22.77 -2.88 15.15
CA GLU A 260 -24.14 -3.25 14.80
C GLU A 260 -24.18 -4.01 13.46
N GLY A 261 -23.40 -3.58 12.48
CA GLY A 261 -23.27 -4.28 11.19
C GLY A 261 -22.73 -5.70 11.34
N LEU A 262 -21.74 -5.92 12.20
CA LEU A 262 -21.22 -7.24 12.52
C LEU A 262 -22.26 -8.14 13.19
N HIS A 263 -23.12 -7.58 14.06
CA HIS A 263 -24.18 -8.36 14.73
C HIS A 263 -25.38 -8.67 13.83
N SER A 264 -25.79 -7.72 13.00
CA SER A 264 -26.97 -7.82 12.15
C SER A 264 -26.71 -8.55 10.82
N GLY A 265 -25.45 -8.68 10.43
CA GLY A 265 -25.05 -9.18 9.11
C GLY A 265 -25.28 -8.19 7.97
N ARG A 266 -25.66 -6.94 8.25
CA ARG A 266 -25.83 -5.89 7.24
C ARG A 266 -24.86 -4.74 7.52
N MET A 267 -23.74 -4.75 6.81
CA MET A 267 -22.72 -3.73 6.95
C MET A 267 -22.89 -2.64 5.89
N THR A 268 -22.53 -1.41 6.23
CA THR A 268 -22.41 -0.32 5.27
C THR A 268 -21.04 0.33 5.41
N ALA A 269 -20.42 0.69 4.29
CA ALA A 269 -19.19 1.45 4.28
C ALA A 269 -19.18 2.48 3.15
N THR A 270 -18.49 3.59 3.38
CA THR A 270 -18.17 4.58 2.36
C THR A 270 -16.76 4.33 1.85
N LEU A 271 -16.64 4.09 0.55
CA LEU A 271 -15.37 4.05 -0.17
C LEU A 271 -14.88 5.48 -0.38
N LEU A 272 -13.70 5.76 0.16
CA LEU A 272 -12.98 7.02 0.02
C LEU A 272 -11.65 6.79 -0.69
N LEU A 273 -11.27 7.71 -1.57
CA LEU A 273 -10.01 7.75 -2.28
C LEU A 273 -9.24 9.01 -1.90
N PHE A 274 -7.95 8.83 -1.64
CA PHE A 274 -7.04 9.92 -1.33
C PHE A 274 -5.83 9.87 -2.24
N THR A 275 -5.35 11.03 -2.67
CA THR A 275 -4.03 11.21 -3.30
C THR A 275 -3.07 11.89 -2.34
N THR A 276 -1.76 11.80 -2.61
CA THR A 276 -0.75 12.45 -1.76
C THR A 276 -0.90 13.97 -1.70
N GLN A 277 -1.56 14.60 -2.68
CA GLN A 277 -1.79 16.05 -2.73
C GLN A 277 -2.96 16.51 -1.86
N GLU A 278 -3.99 15.66 -1.68
CA GLU A 278 -5.19 16.00 -0.90
C GLU A 278 -4.95 15.88 0.60
N GLY A 279 -4.10 14.94 1.02
CA GLY A 279 -3.72 14.80 2.42
C GLY A 279 -2.96 13.52 2.72
N ALA A 280 -2.20 13.53 3.83
CA ALA A 280 -1.48 12.36 4.32
C ALA A 280 -2.15 11.71 5.54
N ALA A 281 -3.32 12.19 5.95
CA ALA A 281 -4.08 11.70 7.09
C ALA A 281 -5.58 11.96 6.93
N VAL A 282 -6.40 11.16 7.61
CA VAL A 282 -7.86 11.23 7.61
C VAL A 282 -8.40 11.19 9.05
N ALA A 283 -9.53 11.85 9.30
CA ALA A 283 -10.22 11.78 10.57
C ALA A 283 -11.12 10.54 10.63
N ILE A 284 -10.86 9.62 11.57
CA ILE A 284 -11.69 8.43 11.83
C ILE A 284 -11.98 8.36 13.33
N GLY A 285 -13.25 8.32 13.71
CA GLY A 285 -13.65 8.23 15.12
C GLY A 285 -13.08 9.34 16.00
N GLY A 286 -12.98 10.57 15.48
CA GLY A 286 -12.42 11.72 16.19
C GLY A 286 -10.89 11.75 16.29
N ARG A 287 -10.18 10.79 15.67
CA ARG A 287 -8.71 10.71 15.65
C ARG A 287 -8.18 10.98 14.26
N MET A 288 -7.08 11.74 14.16
CA MET A 288 -6.32 11.86 12.92
C MET A 288 -5.44 10.62 12.75
N VAL A 289 -5.62 9.90 11.64
CA VAL A 289 -4.92 8.65 11.33
C VAL A 289 -4.15 8.84 10.02
N PRO A 290 -2.84 8.51 9.96
CA PRO A 290 -2.07 8.61 8.72
C PRO A 290 -2.61 7.64 7.66
N LEU A 291 -2.60 8.06 6.40
CA LEU A 291 -2.98 7.24 5.25
C LEU A 291 -1.76 6.51 4.68
N GLU A 292 -1.95 5.30 4.16
CA GLU A 292 -0.86 4.53 3.55
C GLU A 292 -0.67 4.83 2.07
N PHE A 293 0.54 5.24 1.68
CA PHE A 293 0.92 5.44 0.28
C PHE A 293 2.21 4.68 -0.08
N ARG A 294 2.32 4.32 -1.37
CA ARG A 294 3.53 3.75 -1.99
C ARG A 294 4.00 4.65 -3.14
N PRO A 295 4.46 5.88 -2.84
CA PRO A 295 4.82 6.89 -3.84
C PRO A 295 5.95 6.45 -4.79
N SER A 296 6.96 5.72 -4.31
CA SER A 296 8.01 5.17 -5.17
C SER A 296 7.47 4.18 -6.19
N ALA A 297 6.46 3.38 -5.83
CA ALA A 297 5.80 2.48 -6.77
C ALA A 297 5.05 3.25 -7.86
N ALA A 298 4.36 4.35 -7.52
CA ALA A 298 3.69 5.18 -8.52
C ALA A 298 4.68 5.89 -9.47
N LEU A 299 5.81 6.38 -8.94
CA LEU A 299 6.88 6.96 -9.75
C LEU A 299 7.51 5.91 -10.68
N ALA A 300 7.86 4.74 -10.14
CA ALA A 300 8.41 3.64 -10.94
C ALA A 300 7.42 3.20 -12.02
N TYR A 301 6.12 3.07 -11.70
CA TYR A 301 5.08 2.70 -12.67
C TYR A 301 4.80 3.79 -13.71
N THR A 302 5.06 5.06 -13.38
CA THR A 302 5.05 6.16 -14.36
C THR A 302 6.19 6.03 -15.37
N LEU A 303 7.35 5.54 -14.93
CA LEU A 303 8.55 5.40 -15.75
C LEU A 303 8.57 4.08 -16.53
N GLU A 304 8.02 3.01 -15.95
CA GLU A 304 7.88 1.68 -16.54
C GLU A 304 6.99 1.73 -17.79
N GLY A 305 7.49 1.21 -18.92
CA GLY A 305 6.76 1.21 -20.19
C GLY A 305 6.49 2.62 -20.77
N SER A 306 7.00 3.67 -20.14
CA SER A 306 6.87 5.03 -20.66
C SER A 306 7.63 5.16 -21.97
N GLN A 307 7.06 5.92 -22.91
CA GLN A 307 7.77 6.28 -24.14
C GLN A 307 9.12 6.96 -23.80
N VAL A 308 9.33 7.49 -22.60
CA VAL A 308 10.53 8.22 -22.16
C VAL A 308 11.83 7.40 -22.36
N TYR A 309 11.87 6.12 -21.97
CA TYR A 309 13.05 5.28 -22.22
C TYR A 309 13.18 4.86 -23.70
N ALA A 310 12.05 4.64 -24.38
CA ALA A 310 12.05 4.38 -25.82
C ALA A 310 12.50 5.63 -26.63
N LEU A 311 12.24 6.84 -26.11
CA LEU A 311 12.64 8.14 -26.64
C LEU A 311 14.12 8.41 -26.37
N GLU A 312 14.65 8.04 -25.19
CA GLU A 312 16.11 8.08 -24.91
C GLU A 312 16.89 7.20 -25.90
N LEU A 313 16.44 5.96 -26.11
CA LEU A 313 17.11 5.02 -27.00
C LEU A 313 17.01 5.46 -28.48
N LYS A 314 15.84 5.93 -28.92
CA LYS A 314 15.64 6.42 -30.30
C LYS A 314 16.37 7.74 -30.57
N GLY A 315 16.39 8.68 -29.62
CA GLY A 315 17.08 9.95 -29.76
C GLY A 315 18.61 9.80 -29.78
N LEU A 316 19.16 8.87 -29.01
CA LEU A 316 20.58 8.51 -29.05
C LEU A 316 21.01 7.93 -30.41
N LEU A 317 20.12 7.19 -31.09
CA LEU A 317 20.41 6.52 -32.37
C LEU A 317 20.13 7.38 -33.61
N SER A 318 19.25 8.37 -33.53
CA SER A 318 18.79 9.16 -34.69
C SER A 318 19.34 10.57 -34.78
N GLY A 319 19.98 11.09 -33.72
CA GLY A 319 20.50 12.47 -33.69
C GLY A 319 19.42 13.56 -33.78
N ASP A 320 18.14 13.17 -33.82
CA ASP A 320 17.01 14.06 -34.06
C ASP A 320 15.94 13.83 -32.97
N PHE A 321 15.97 14.66 -31.93
CA PHE A 321 15.11 14.53 -30.73
C PHE A 321 13.70 15.11 -30.92
N ALA A 322 13.20 15.23 -32.16
CA ALA A 322 11.88 15.77 -32.49
C ALA A 322 10.71 14.81 -32.17
N LEU A 323 10.78 14.09 -31.05
CA LEU A 323 9.84 13.02 -30.69
C LEU A 323 8.82 13.40 -29.58
N LEU A 324 8.79 14.67 -29.17
CA LEU A 324 7.58 15.32 -28.65
C LEU A 324 6.94 16.10 -29.80
N LYS A 325 6.41 15.41 -30.81
CA LYS A 325 5.48 16.03 -31.75
C LYS A 325 4.29 16.54 -30.94
N GLN A 326 4.20 17.87 -30.82
CA GLN A 326 3.02 18.68 -30.53
C GLN A 326 1.79 17.88 -30.07
N SER A 327 1.71 17.53 -28.78
CA SER A 327 0.37 17.66 -28.20
C SER A 327 0.15 19.17 -28.08
N ALA A 328 -0.94 19.68 -28.64
CA ALA A 328 -1.28 21.12 -28.57
C ALA A 328 -1.37 21.67 -27.14
N ARG A 329 -1.25 20.80 -26.13
CA ARG A 329 -1.44 21.01 -24.70
C ARG A 329 -0.18 21.45 -23.93
N PHE A 330 1.03 21.16 -24.42
CA PHE A 330 2.29 21.48 -23.71
C PHE A 330 3.29 22.26 -24.59
N LYS A 331 2.84 23.33 -25.24
CA LYS A 331 3.64 24.13 -26.20
C LYS A 331 4.93 24.74 -25.61
N ASP A 332 4.98 24.90 -24.30
CA ASP A 332 6.09 25.56 -23.59
C ASP A 332 7.12 24.58 -23.02
N ASN A 333 6.95 23.28 -23.27
CA ASN A 333 7.82 22.18 -22.82
C ASN A 333 8.05 22.07 -21.30
N VAL A 334 7.17 22.69 -20.50
CA VAL A 334 7.15 22.58 -19.04
C VAL A 334 5.98 21.68 -18.63
N PHE A 335 6.27 20.69 -17.80
CA PHE A 335 5.31 19.72 -17.27
C PHE A 335 5.34 19.73 -15.76
N LEU A 336 4.19 19.53 -15.13
CA LEU A 336 4.03 19.50 -13.69
C LEU A 336 3.81 18.05 -13.23
N MET A 337 4.58 17.60 -12.23
CA MET A 337 4.46 16.24 -11.66
C MET A 337 3.23 16.06 -10.77
N ALA A 338 2.59 17.16 -10.38
CA ALA A 338 1.40 17.25 -9.55
C ALA A 338 0.67 18.56 -9.91
N PRO A 339 -0.62 18.73 -9.60
CA PRO A 339 -1.30 20.01 -9.78
C PRO A 339 -0.56 21.15 -9.09
N TYR A 340 -0.64 22.34 -9.68
CA TYR A 340 -0.11 23.56 -9.09
C TYR A 340 -0.81 23.85 -7.76
N ILE A 341 -0.01 24.11 -6.72
CA ILE A 341 -0.49 24.46 -5.38
C ILE A 341 0.13 25.81 -5.01
N PRO A 342 -0.66 26.87 -4.80
CA PRO A 342 -0.16 28.17 -4.38
C PRO A 342 0.70 28.09 -3.12
N GLY A 343 1.78 28.89 -3.08
CA GLY A 343 2.70 28.95 -1.95
C GLY A 343 3.80 27.89 -1.97
N ARG A 344 3.76 26.90 -2.88
CA ARG A 344 4.87 25.96 -3.09
C ARG A 344 5.88 26.50 -4.09
N ILE A 345 7.17 26.40 -3.77
CA ILE A 345 8.27 26.86 -4.61
C ILE A 345 8.45 25.90 -5.79
N PRO A 346 8.43 26.39 -7.05
CA PRO A 346 8.74 25.53 -8.19
C PRO A 346 10.20 25.07 -8.16
N LEU A 347 10.40 23.76 -8.25
CA LEU A 347 11.69 23.15 -8.50
C LEU A 347 11.71 22.67 -9.97
N VAL A 348 12.37 23.42 -10.83
CA VAL A 348 12.44 23.14 -12.27
C VAL A 348 13.67 22.28 -12.56
N LEU A 349 13.44 21.06 -13.03
CA LEU A 349 14.48 20.14 -13.42
C LEU A 349 14.66 20.15 -14.95
N VAL A 350 15.89 20.46 -15.38
CA VAL A 350 16.30 20.57 -16.78
C VAL A 350 17.27 19.43 -17.09
N HIS A 351 16.88 18.51 -17.99
CA HIS A 351 17.75 17.40 -18.38
C HIS A 351 18.95 17.88 -19.23
N GLY A 352 19.93 17.01 -19.46
CA GLY A 352 21.12 17.32 -20.27
C GLY A 352 21.02 16.80 -21.71
N THR A 353 22.13 16.88 -22.44
CA THR A 353 22.25 16.41 -23.82
C THR A 353 21.94 14.92 -23.96
N ALA A 354 21.23 14.54 -25.04
CA ALA A 354 20.84 13.16 -25.32
C ALA A 354 20.23 12.39 -24.14
N SER A 355 19.45 13.08 -23.29
CA SER A 355 18.85 12.50 -22.09
C SER A 355 17.37 12.89 -21.97
N SER A 356 16.68 12.30 -21.00
CA SER A 356 15.28 12.61 -20.71
C SER A 356 15.06 13.02 -19.25
N PRO A 357 13.85 13.48 -18.89
CA PRO A 357 13.48 13.70 -17.50
C PRO A 357 13.62 12.47 -16.60
N ALA A 358 13.65 11.24 -17.16
CA ALA A 358 13.87 10.02 -16.38
C ALA A 358 15.23 10.00 -15.66
N ARG A 359 16.23 10.77 -16.12
CA ARG A 359 17.51 10.93 -15.41
C ARG A 359 17.34 11.51 -14.00
N TRP A 360 16.28 12.26 -13.77
CA TRP A 360 15.94 12.81 -12.46
C TRP A 360 15.18 11.83 -11.57
N ALA A 361 14.88 10.60 -12.01
CA ALA A 361 14.05 9.65 -11.26
C ALA A 361 14.52 9.46 -9.80
N GLN A 362 15.83 9.37 -9.58
CA GLN A 362 16.37 9.25 -8.22
C GLN A 362 16.09 10.50 -7.40
N LEU A 363 16.42 11.69 -7.92
CA LEU A 363 16.17 12.95 -7.22
C LEU A 363 14.68 13.20 -6.97
N LEU A 364 13.83 12.90 -7.96
CA LEU A 364 12.37 12.97 -7.84
C LEU A 364 11.89 12.09 -6.69
N ASN A 365 12.41 10.86 -6.62
CA ASN A 365 12.04 9.93 -5.57
C ASN A 365 12.43 10.44 -4.18
N GLU A 366 13.59 11.10 -4.02
CA GLU A 366 13.98 11.70 -2.75
C GLU A 366 13.09 12.90 -2.38
N ILE A 367 12.96 13.88 -3.29
CA ILE A 367 12.28 15.15 -2.99
C ILE A 367 10.78 14.96 -2.75
N LEU A 368 10.14 14.09 -3.51
CA LEU A 368 8.71 13.82 -3.35
C LEU A 368 8.40 13.05 -2.05
N ASN A 369 9.40 12.45 -1.41
CA ASN A 369 9.24 11.64 -0.21
C ASN A 369 9.88 12.23 1.06
N ASP A 370 10.67 13.28 0.92
CA ASP A 370 11.20 14.03 2.05
C ASP A 370 10.07 14.87 2.69
N ARG A 371 9.82 14.63 3.99
CA ARG A 371 8.72 15.26 4.73
C ARG A 371 8.86 16.77 4.91
N ASP A 372 10.07 17.30 4.86
CA ASP A 372 10.32 18.73 4.95
C ASP A 372 10.22 19.43 3.59
N LEU A 373 10.52 18.72 2.50
CA LEU A 373 10.53 19.27 1.15
C LEU A 373 9.20 19.15 0.41
N TRP A 374 8.49 18.02 0.55
CA TRP A 374 7.34 17.71 -0.32
C TRP A 374 6.18 18.71 -0.23
N HIS A 375 5.99 19.34 0.95
CA HIS A 375 4.99 20.38 1.14
C HIS A 375 5.45 21.77 0.70
N ARG A 376 6.76 21.98 0.56
CA ARG A 376 7.37 23.29 0.25
C ARG A 376 7.66 23.45 -1.23
N TYR A 377 7.96 22.36 -1.93
CA TYR A 377 8.33 22.36 -3.33
C TYR A 377 7.26 21.70 -4.21
N GLN A 378 7.19 22.14 -5.46
CA GLN A 378 6.43 21.48 -6.51
C GLN A 378 7.35 21.25 -7.71
N VAL A 379 7.46 20.00 -8.14
CA VAL A 379 8.45 19.63 -9.15
C VAL A 379 7.92 19.84 -10.56
N TRP A 380 8.65 20.64 -11.33
CA TRP A 380 8.37 20.94 -12.73
C TRP A 380 9.49 20.34 -13.57
N LEU A 381 9.13 19.70 -14.67
CA LEU A 381 10.08 19.11 -15.62
C LEU A 381 10.10 19.96 -16.88
N PHE A 382 11.29 20.32 -17.36
CA PHE A 382 11.45 20.98 -18.64
C PHE A 382 12.13 20.04 -19.63
N THR A 383 11.59 19.98 -20.85
CA THR A 383 12.19 19.23 -21.96
C THR A 383 12.62 20.14 -23.09
N TYR A 384 13.70 19.82 -23.79
CA TYR A 384 14.11 20.56 -24.99
C TYR A 384 14.83 19.65 -25.97
N ASN A 385 14.91 20.07 -27.24
CA ASN A 385 15.74 19.37 -28.23
C ASN A 385 17.22 19.60 -27.90
N THR A 386 17.92 18.53 -27.54
CA THR A 386 19.31 18.61 -27.07
C THR A 386 20.31 19.01 -28.15
N GLY A 387 19.94 18.95 -29.44
CA GLY A 387 20.74 19.46 -30.55
C GLY A 387 20.72 20.99 -30.67
N ASN A 388 19.87 21.68 -29.91
CA ASN A 388 19.78 23.14 -29.94
C ASN A 388 21.00 23.82 -29.28
N PRO A 389 21.42 25.00 -29.79
CA PRO A 389 22.40 25.84 -29.11
C PRO A 389 21.96 26.19 -27.68
N ILE A 390 22.91 26.26 -26.75
CA ILE A 390 22.65 26.49 -25.31
C ILE A 390 21.81 27.75 -25.08
N LEU A 391 22.23 28.89 -25.66
CA LEU A 391 21.52 30.16 -25.52
C LEU A 391 20.09 30.10 -26.07
N PHE A 392 19.87 29.34 -27.14
CA PHE A 392 18.54 29.15 -27.71
C PHE A 392 17.64 28.34 -26.77
N SER A 393 18.15 27.25 -26.20
CA SER A 393 17.45 26.44 -25.19
C SER A 393 17.14 27.24 -23.92
N GLY A 394 18.08 28.07 -23.45
CA GLY A 394 17.87 29.00 -22.32
C GLY A 394 16.75 30.01 -22.61
N GLY A 395 16.71 30.58 -23.82
CA GLY A 395 15.63 31.47 -24.25
C GLY A 395 14.26 30.78 -24.35
N ILE A 396 14.21 29.50 -24.73
CA ILE A 396 12.96 28.70 -24.69
C ILE A 396 12.53 28.48 -23.24
N LEU A 397 13.44 28.06 -22.37
CA LEU A 397 13.15 27.83 -20.94
C LEU A 397 12.60 29.10 -20.29
N ALA A 398 13.30 30.24 -20.43
CA ALA A 398 12.89 31.50 -19.82
C ALA A 398 11.51 31.97 -20.31
N ARG A 399 11.22 31.85 -21.62
CA ARG A 399 9.89 32.18 -22.16
C ARG A 399 8.82 31.22 -21.67
N GLY A 400 9.10 29.91 -21.69
CA GLY A 400 8.16 28.90 -21.24
C GLY A 400 7.79 29.04 -19.77
N LEU A 401 8.78 29.28 -18.90
CA LEU A 401 8.52 29.55 -17.48
C LEU A 401 7.70 30.82 -17.26
N ARG A 402 7.99 31.92 -17.97
CA ARG A 402 7.19 33.15 -17.89
C ARG A 402 5.73 32.92 -18.30
N HIS A 403 5.50 32.16 -19.38
CA HIS A 403 4.15 31.79 -19.81
C HIS A 403 3.44 30.92 -18.77
N VAL A 404 4.11 29.89 -18.24
CA VAL A 404 3.52 29.01 -17.21
C VAL A 404 3.16 29.80 -15.96
N VAL A 405 4.03 30.71 -15.51
CA VAL A 405 3.73 31.58 -14.36
C VAL A 405 2.52 32.47 -14.65
N ALA A 406 2.45 33.11 -15.83
CA ALA A 406 1.31 33.94 -16.20
C ALA A 406 0.00 33.15 -16.37
N GLU A 407 0.08 31.88 -16.76
CA GLU A 407 -1.08 30.99 -16.89
C GLU A 407 -1.61 30.52 -15.53
N LEU A 408 -0.70 30.22 -14.59
CA LEU A 408 -1.06 29.70 -13.26
C LEU A 408 -1.44 30.81 -12.26
N ASP A 409 -0.75 31.94 -12.29
CA ASP A 409 -0.94 33.08 -11.39
C ASP A 409 -1.04 34.41 -12.18
N PRO A 410 -2.15 34.63 -12.92
CA PRO A 410 -2.31 35.81 -13.77
C PRO A 410 -2.35 37.13 -12.98
N GLU A 411 -2.72 37.08 -11.70
CA GLU A 411 -2.77 38.24 -10.81
C GLU A 411 -1.42 38.51 -10.11
N GLY A 412 -0.47 37.57 -10.21
CA GLY A 412 0.88 37.72 -9.66
C GLY A 412 0.95 37.70 -8.13
N THR A 413 -0.01 37.02 -7.49
CA THR A 413 -0.21 36.98 -6.03
C THR A 413 0.64 35.93 -5.32
N ASP A 414 1.07 34.87 -6.02
CA ASP A 414 1.87 33.81 -5.43
C ASP A 414 3.36 34.17 -5.42
N ALA A 415 3.83 34.68 -4.28
CA ALA A 415 5.23 35.00 -4.08
C ALA A 415 6.18 33.79 -4.22
N ALA A 416 5.69 32.55 -4.08
CA ALA A 416 6.53 31.35 -4.21
C ALA A 416 7.01 31.12 -5.65
N LEU A 417 6.23 31.52 -6.66
CA LEU A 417 6.62 31.42 -8.07
C LEU A 417 7.86 32.27 -8.40
N ARG A 418 8.12 33.33 -7.61
CA ARG A 418 9.30 34.20 -7.75
C ARG A 418 10.55 33.63 -7.07
N LYS A 419 10.43 32.52 -6.34
CA LYS A 419 11.53 31.85 -5.62
C LYS A 419 11.96 30.55 -6.32
N MET A 420 11.58 30.40 -7.58
CA MET A 420 11.83 29.21 -8.38
C MET A 420 13.30 28.81 -8.36
N VAL A 421 13.54 27.51 -8.14
CA VAL A 421 14.87 26.90 -8.17
C VAL A 421 15.00 26.12 -9.47
N VAL A 422 16.00 26.43 -10.28
CA VAL A 422 16.28 25.73 -11.54
C VAL A 422 17.52 24.87 -11.35
N ILE A 423 17.39 23.56 -11.56
CA ILE A 423 18.50 22.61 -11.52
C ILE A 423 18.69 22.01 -12.91
N GLY A 424 19.88 22.19 -13.46
CA GLY A 424 20.26 21.63 -14.76
C GLY A 424 21.36 20.60 -14.64
N HIS A 425 21.26 19.51 -15.39
CA HIS A 425 22.34 18.51 -15.51
C HIS A 425 23.18 18.77 -16.76
N SER A 426 24.50 18.83 -16.62
CA SER A 426 25.46 19.08 -17.71
C SER A 426 25.08 20.34 -18.54
N GLN A 427 24.85 20.22 -19.85
CA GLN A 427 24.43 21.34 -20.71
C GLN A 427 23.15 22.06 -20.22
N GLY A 428 22.27 21.35 -19.50
CA GLY A 428 21.09 21.96 -18.87
C GLY A 428 21.45 22.99 -17.79
N GLY A 429 22.63 22.87 -17.16
CA GLY A 429 23.14 23.78 -16.13
C GLY A 429 23.80 25.05 -16.68
N CYS A 430 24.13 25.10 -17.98
CA CYS A 430 24.68 26.29 -18.65
C CYS A 430 23.59 27.17 -19.29
N SER A 431 22.32 26.74 -19.22
CA SER A 431 21.16 27.47 -19.75
C SER A 431 20.52 28.54 -18.82
N PRO A 432 20.86 28.68 -17.51
CA PRO A 432 20.30 29.75 -16.68
C PRO A 432 21.28 30.94 -16.62
N SER A 433 21.16 31.86 -17.56
CA SER A 433 21.67 33.23 -17.42
C SER A 433 20.67 34.21 -17.99
#